data_AF-A0A6I9R3H0-F1
#
_entry.id   AF-A0A6I9R3H0-F1
#
_cell.length_a   1.000
_cell.length_b   1.000
_cell.length_c   1.000
_cell.angle_alpha   90.00
_cell.angle_beta   90.00
_cell.angle_gamma   90.00
#
_symmetry.space_group_name_H-M   'P 1'
#
loop_
_entity.id
_entity.type
_entity.pdbx_description
1 polymer ?
#
loop_
_entity_poly.entity_id
_entity_poly.type
_entity_poly.pdbx_seq_one_letter_code
_entity_poly.pdbx_strand_id
1 'polypeptide(L)'
;MASMVLFSSSISASRPSPISRASVLVGPSRCHFGSPRSPATCKMIGPLKSSNGAAPCIPVIRDPGLLTGPPMQQRGREPDTRLRIFSGTANPALAQEIANYLGLELGKIKIKWFADGEIYVQLQESVRGCDVFLIQPTCPPANENLMELLIMIDACRRASARNITAVIPYFGYARADRKTQGRESIAAKLVANLITEAGANRVLACDLHSGQSMGYFDIPVDHVYGQPAILDYLASKTICSNDLVVVSPDVGGVARARAFAKKLSDAPLAIVDKRRHRHNDAEEQLQKVQLYYIEREQEKSMLAAPMLFLALLQSRGYRVAYFKKLSSQILFQY
;
A
#
# COMPACT_ATOMS: atom_id res chain seq x y z
N MET A 1 24.97 58.55 -1.18
CA MET A 1 25.84 57.84 -2.13
C MET A 1 25.89 56.37 -1.73
N ALA A 2 25.09 55.53 -2.38
CA ALA A 2 25.14 54.08 -2.27
C ALA A 2 25.20 53.55 -3.70
N SER A 3 26.36 53.02 -4.08
CA SER A 3 26.66 52.63 -5.46
C SER A 3 26.25 51.18 -5.69
N MET A 4 25.43 51.03 -6.70
CA MET A 4 24.99 49.81 -7.36
C MET A 4 26.20 49.16 -8.07
N VAL A 5 26.46 47.87 -7.83
CA VAL A 5 27.45 47.10 -8.60
C VAL A 5 26.77 45.89 -9.22
N LEU A 6 26.57 45.99 -10.52
CA LEU A 6 26.31 44.89 -11.44
C LEU A 6 27.63 44.17 -11.73
N PHE A 7 27.63 42.84 -11.73
CA PHE A 7 28.62 42.06 -12.48
C PHE A 7 27.92 41.04 -13.36
N SER A 8 28.13 41.24 -14.66
CA SER A 8 27.91 40.30 -15.76
C SER A 8 29.12 39.37 -15.85
N SER A 9 28.89 38.08 -16.10
CA SER A 9 29.88 37.19 -16.71
C SER A 9 29.18 36.05 -17.43
N SER A 10 29.13 36.16 -18.75
CA SER A 10 28.90 35.08 -19.70
C SER A 10 30.10 34.13 -19.72
N ILE A 11 29.89 32.81 -19.81
CA ILE A 11 30.83 31.85 -20.42
C ILE A 11 30.09 30.58 -20.91
N SER A 12 30.20 30.40 -22.22
CA SER A 12 30.37 29.16 -23.01
C SER A 12 29.46 27.94 -22.81
N ALA A 13 28.59 27.74 -23.80
CA ALA A 13 28.00 26.45 -24.14
C ALA A 13 29.03 25.54 -24.82
N SER A 14 29.20 24.32 -24.32
CA SER A 14 29.90 23.23 -25.01
C SER A 14 28.98 22.02 -25.15
N ARG A 15 28.83 21.57 -26.40
CA ARG A 15 28.11 20.35 -26.80
C ARG A 15 28.99 19.12 -26.54
N PRO A 16 28.42 17.94 -26.22
CA PRO A 16 29.05 16.67 -26.51
C PRO A 16 28.47 16.04 -27.80
N SER A 17 29.37 15.65 -28.69
CA SER A 17 29.14 14.82 -29.89
C SER A 17 29.00 13.32 -29.52
N PRO A 18 28.44 12.47 -30.41
CA PRO A 18 27.95 11.14 -30.06
C PRO A 18 29.06 10.08 -30.18
N ILE A 19 29.17 9.19 -29.19
CA ILE A 19 30.07 8.04 -29.24
C ILE A 19 29.26 6.75 -29.43
N SER A 20 29.42 6.21 -30.64
CA SER A 20 29.63 4.81 -31.04
C SER A 20 28.88 3.68 -30.31
N ARG A 21 28.04 2.99 -31.10
CA ARG A 21 27.56 1.62 -30.89
C ARG A 21 28.73 0.64 -30.82
N ALA A 22 28.85 -0.09 -29.72
CA ALA A 22 29.62 -1.33 -29.66
C ALA A 22 28.66 -2.51 -29.41
N SER A 23 28.38 -3.25 -30.48
CA SER A 23 27.72 -4.55 -30.48
C SER A 23 28.70 -5.61 -29.96
N VAL A 24 28.44 -6.19 -28.80
CA VAL A 24 29.14 -7.39 -28.32
C VAL A 24 28.26 -8.60 -28.61
N LEU A 25 28.68 -9.37 -29.60
CA LEU A 25 28.23 -10.73 -29.89
C LEU A 25 28.80 -11.66 -28.82
N VAL A 26 27.94 -12.37 -28.08
CA VAL A 26 28.33 -13.55 -27.30
C VAL A 26 27.52 -14.73 -27.82
N GLY A 27 28.22 -15.69 -28.41
CA GLY A 27 27.67 -16.96 -28.90
C GLY A 27 27.26 -17.92 -27.78
N PRO A 28 26.61 -19.05 -28.13
CA PRO A 28 25.85 -19.85 -27.18
C PRO A 28 26.71 -20.90 -26.50
N SER A 29 26.73 -20.90 -25.17
CA SER A 29 27.33 -21.98 -24.35
C SER A 29 26.22 -22.77 -23.66
N ARG A 30 26.14 -24.06 -23.99
CA ARG A 30 25.26 -25.05 -23.36
C ARG A 30 25.64 -25.27 -21.90
N CYS A 31 24.64 -25.30 -21.01
CA CYS A 31 24.72 -25.95 -19.70
C CYS A 31 23.57 -26.94 -19.57
N HIS A 32 23.89 -28.23 -19.38
CA HIS A 32 22.96 -29.28 -18.98
C HIS A 32 22.71 -29.20 -17.48
N PHE A 33 21.45 -29.15 -17.03
CA PHE A 33 21.01 -29.62 -15.72
C PHE A 33 19.58 -30.16 -15.82
N GLY A 34 19.34 -31.30 -15.17
CA GLY A 34 18.23 -32.19 -15.45
C GLY A 34 16.91 -31.97 -14.69
N SER A 35 15.96 -32.81 -15.11
CA SER A 35 14.59 -33.10 -14.61
C SER A 35 13.52 -31.98 -14.71
N PRO A 36 12.34 -32.28 -15.28
CA PRO A 36 11.28 -31.30 -15.47
C PRO A 36 10.46 -31.14 -14.17
N ARG A 37 10.46 -29.95 -13.57
CA ARG A 37 9.38 -29.56 -12.66
C ARG A 37 8.21 -29.06 -13.51
N SER A 38 7.10 -29.78 -13.41
CA SER A 38 5.81 -29.48 -14.05
C SER A 38 5.44 -28.00 -13.97
N PRO A 39 5.02 -27.35 -15.07
CA PRO A 39 4.39 -26.04 -14.98
C PRO A 39 3.01 -26.22 -14.33
N ALA A 40 2.81 -25.64 -13.15
CA ALA A 40 1.48 -25.53 -12.54
C ALA A 40 0.63 -24.64 -13.44
N THR A 41 -0.10 -25.27 -14.35
CA THR A 41 -1.09 -24.62 -15.21
C THR A 41 -2.35 -24.41 -14.36
N CYS A 42 -2.69 -23.15 -14.08
CA CYS A 42 -3.99 -22.83 -13.51
C CYS A 42 -5.05 -23.18 -14.57
N LYS A 43 -5.79 -24.28 -14.36
CA LYS A 43 -6.93 -24.63 -15.21
C LYS A 43 -8.01 -23.56 -14.99
N MET A 44 -8.24 -22.76 -16.02
CA MET A 44 -9.39 -21.86 -16.10
C MET A 44 -10.67 -22.70 -15.95
N ILE A 45 -11.43 -22.45 -14.89
CA ILE A 45 -12.76 -23.02 -14.70
C ILE A 45 -13.68 -22.31 -15.71
N GLY A 46 -14.25 -23.07 -16.64
CA GLY A 46 -15.24 -22.55 -17.59
C GLY A 46 -16.55 -22.14 -16.90
N PRO A 47 -17.41 -21.34 -17.55
CA PRO A 47 -18.64 -20.84 -16.95
C PRO A 47 -19.67 -21.95 -16.73
N LEU A 48 -20.21 -22.02 -15.51
CA LEU A 48 -21.30 -22.93 -15.12
C LEU A 48 -22.63 -22.49 -15.76
N LYS A 49 -23.29 -23.39 -16.50
CA LYS A 49 -24.68 -23.19 -16.95
C LYS A 49 -25.64 -23.56 -15.80
N SER A 50 -26.57 -22.67 -15.47
CA SER A 50 -27.66 -22.94 -14.53
C SER A 50 -28.90 -23.43 -15.29
N SER A 51 -29.38 -24.63 -14.97
CA SER A 51 -30.74 -25.06 -15.28
C SER A 51 -31.61 -24.84 -14.04
N ASN A 52 -32.73 -24.15 -14.24
CA ASN A 52 -33.86 -23.93 -13.31
C ASN A 52 -33.74 -22.71 -12.38
N GLY A 53 -34.09 -21.54 -12.90
CA GLY A 53 -35.03 -20.56 -12.30
C GLY A 53 -34.86 -19.99 -10.89
N ALA A 54 -33.87 -20.42 -10.09
CA ALA A 54 -33.60 -19.90 -8.76
C ALA A 54 -32.37 -18.98 -8.78
N ALA A 55 -32.45 -17.86 -8.05
CA ALA A 55 -31.31 -16.94 -7.90
C ALA A 55 -30.12 -17.69 -7.27
N PRO A 56 -28.88 -17.48 -7.75
CA PRO A 56 -27.72 -18.19 -7.21
C PRO A 56 -27.46 -17.73 -5.77
N CYS A 57 -27.87 -18.54 -4.80
CA CYS A 57 -27.27 -18.52 -3.47
C CYS A 57 -25.84 -18.99 -3.65
N ILE A 58 -24.86 -18.15 -3.30
CA ILE A 58 -23.47 -18.59 -3.24
C ILE A 58 -23.42 -19.74 -2.23
N PRO A 59 -23.05 -20.97 -2.64
CA PRO A 59 -22.66 -21.96 -1.67
C PRO A 59 -21.35 -21.44 -1.08
N VAL A 60 -21.46 -20.85 0.11
CA VAL A 60 -20.31 -20.67 1.00
C VAL A 60 -19.74 -22.07 1.14
N ILE A 61 -18.49 -22.25 0.74
CA ILE A 61 -17.72 -23.44 1.08
C ILE A 61 -17.63 -23.44 2.61
N ARG A 62 -18.60 -24.09 3.25
CA ARG A 62 -18.59 -24.40 4.67
C ARG A 62 -17.78 -25.67 4.84
N ASP A 63 -16.48 -25.56 4.60
CA ASP A 63 -15.52 -26.46 5.23
C ASP A 63 -15.02 -25.76 6.49
N PRO A 64 -15.60 -26.01 7.67
CA PRO A 64 -15.00 -25.59 8.94
C PRO A 64 -13.57 -26.17 9.15
N GLY A 65 -13.13 -27.08 8.28
CA GLY A 65 -11.76 -27.59 8.22
C GLY A 65 -10.76 -26.75 7.41
N LEU A 66 -11.15 -25.66 6.74
CA LEU A 66 -10.20 -24.84 5.96
C LEU A 66 -9.58 -23.67 6.74
N LEU A 67 -10.18 -23.29 7.88
CA LEU A 67 -9.59 -22.35 8.85
C LEU A 67 -8.80 -23.08 9.96
N THR A 68 -8.78 -24.39 9.92
CA THR A 68 -7.86 -25.24 10.67
C THR A 68 -7.11 -26.12 9.67
N GLY A 69 -6.25 -25.48 8.87
CA GLY A 69 -5.13 -26.23 8.31
C GLY A 69 -4.47 -27.02 9.46
N PRO A 70 -3.96 -28.24 9.22
CA PRO A 70 -3.25 -28.97 10.27
C PRO A 70 -2.24 -27.99 10.90
N PRO A 71 -2.07 -27.99 12.24
CA PRO A 71 -1.07 -27.12 12.86
C PRO A 71 0.18 -27.32 12.04
N MET A 72 0.67 -26.23 11.41
CA MET A 72 1.77 -26.31 10.46
C MET A 72 2.83 -27.09 11.18
N GLN A 73 3.03 -28.36 10.78
CA GLN A 73 3.95 -29.23 11.48
C GLN A 73 5.23 -28.43 11.50
N GLN A 74 5.75 -28.18 12.70
CA GLN A 74 7.05 -27.59 12.88
C GLN A 74 8.02 -28.56 12.22
N ARG A 75 8.17 -28.48 10.89
CA ARG A 75 9.40 -28.85 10.23
C ARG A 75 10.39 -27.98 10.96
N GLY A 76 11.25 -28.62 11.76
CA GLY A 76 12.38 -27.98 12.41
C GLY A 76 13.17 -27.24 11.35
N ARG A 77 12.75 -26.02 11.05
CA ARG A 77 13.51 -25.06 10.31
C ARG A 77 14.26 -24.39 11.44
N GLU A 78 15.49 -24.85 11.64
CA GLU A 78 16.50 -24.08 12.34
C GLU A 78 16.24 -22.60 12.01
N PRO A 79 15.99 -21.73 13.00
CA PRO A 79 15.69 -20.33 12.72
C PRO A 79 16.80 -19.84 11.82
N ASP A 80 16.44 -19.30 10.65
CA ASP A 80 17.42 -18.78 9.71
C ASP A 80 18.17 -17.69 10.46
N THR A 81 19.36 -18.03 10.99
CA THR A 81 20.12 -17.25 11.97
C THR A 81 20.53 -15.87 11.42
N ARG A 82 20.26 -15.65 10.14
CA ARG A 82 20.53 -14.43 9.39
C ARG A 82 19.34 -13.50 9.24
N LEU A 83 18.10 -13.91 9.55
CA LEU A 83 16.95 -13.01 9.45
C LEU A 83 16.82 -12.17 10.73
N ARG A 84 16.76 -10.84 10.58
CA ARG A 84 16.62 -9.91 11.71
C ARG A 84 15.46 -8.95 11.45
N ILE A 85 14.62 -8.75 12.45
CA ILE A 85 13.49 -7.82 12.39
C ILE A 85 13.71 -6.73 13.42
N PHE A 86 13.69 -5.47 13.01
CA PHE A 86 13.70 -4.34 13.92
C PHE A 86 12.45 -3.50 13.71
N SER A 87 12.00 -2.88 14.79
CA SER A 87 10.92 -1.90 14.77
C SER A 87 11.47 -0.51 14.97
N GLY A 88 10.92 0.47 14.27
CA GLY A 88 10.97 1.85 14.75
C GLY A 88 9.86 2.11 15.77
N THR A 89 9.63 3.38 16.07
CA THR A 89 8.75 3.85 17.13
C THR A 89 7.33 4.14 16.67
N ALA A 90 7.07 4.18 15.35
CA ALA A 90 5.77 4.56 14.82
C ALA A 90 4.66 3.53 15.13
N ASN A 91 4.99 2.23 15.11
CA ASN A 91 4.05 1.17 15.50
C ASN A 91 4.76 -0.12 15.96
N PRO A 92 5.30 -0.14 17.20
CA PRO A 92 5.98 -1.32 17.73
C PRO A 92 5.06 -2.52 17.97
N ALA A 93 3.77 -2.28 18.22
CA ALA A 93 2.80 -3.35 18.43
C ALA A 93 2.66 -4.23 17.17
N LEU A 94 2.50 -3.61 15.99
CA LEU A 94 2.45 -4.32 14.72
C LEU A 94 3.75 -5.09 14.44
N ALA A 95 4.90 -4.50 14.74
CA ALA A 95 6.18 -5.17 14.55
C ALA A 95 6.30 -6.42 15.43
N GLN A 96 5.84 -6.33 16.68
CA GLN A 96 5.82 -7.46 17.61
C GLN A 96 4.87 -8.57 17.14
N GLU A 97 3.67 -8.23 16.62
CA GLU A 97 2.75 -9.21 16.04
C GLU A 97 3.37 -9.96 14.85
N ILE A 98 4.07 -9.23 13.96
CA ILE A 98 4.77 -9.82 12.81
C ILE A 98 5.89 -10.75 13.29
N ALA A 99 6.70 -10.33 14.27
CA ALA A 99 7.77 -11.14 14.82
C ALA A 99 7.22 -12.43 15.47
N ASN A 100 6.17 -12.32 16.28
CA ASN A 100 5.51 -13.45 16.94
C ASN A 100 4.93 -14.44 15.91
N TYR A 101 4.30 -13.94 14.84
CA TYR A 101 3.77 -14.78 13.77
C TYR A 101 4.86 -15.59 13.06
N LEU A 102 6.07 -15.03 12.95
CA LEU A 102 7.24 -15.69 12.36
C LEU A 102 8.01 -16.57 13.35
N GLY A 103 7.63 -16.58 14.64
CA GLY A 103 8.36 -17.28 15.70
C GLY A 103 9.72 -16.66 16.00
N LEU A 104 9.86 -15.33 15.82
CA LEU A 104 11.08 -14.57 16.02
C LEU A 104 10.90 -13.52 17.12
N GLU A 105 12.02 -13.08 17.69
CA GLU A 105 12.05 -11.91 18.58
C GLU A 105 12.45 -10.66 17.81
N LEU A 106 11.98 -9.50 18.27
CA LEU A 106 12.46 -8.22 17.75
C LEU A 106 13.91 -8.00 18.16
N GLY A 107 14.71 -7.58 17.18
CA GLY A 107 16.10 -7.21 17.39
C GLY A 107 16.22 -6.00 18.29
N LYS A 108 17.29 -5.97 19.08
CA LYS A 108 17.53 -4.91 20.08
C LYS A 108 18.02 -3.64 19.39
N ILE A 109 17.22 -2.58 19.44
CA ILE A 109 17.55 -1.26 18.89
C ILE A 109 17.25 -0.19 19.93
N LYS A 110 18.17 0.76 20.05
CA LYS A 110 18.02 1.93 20.92
C LYS A 110 17.74 3.15 20.07
N ILE A 111 16.54 3.69 20.21
CA ILE A 111 16.11 4.94 19.56
C ILE A 111 15.87 5.97 20.66
N LYS A 112 16.46 7.16 20.54
CA LYS A 112 16.26 8.28 21.46
C LYS A 112 16.29 9.60 20.70
N TRP A 113 15.75 10.65 21.32
CA TRP A 113 15.82 12.01 20.82
C TRP A 113 16.85 12.80 21.62
N PHE A 114 17.64 13.60 20.92
CA PHE A 114 18.46 14.63 21.52
C PHE A 114 17.60 15.83 21.95
N ALA A 115 18.17 16.73 22.76
CA ALA A 115 17.44 17.86 23.33
C ALA A 115 16.92 18.87 22.28
N ASP A 116 17.54 18.89 21.10
CA ASP A 116 17.18 19.69 19.92
C ASP A 116 16.19 19.00 18.98
N GLY A 117 15.81 17.75 19.27
CA GLY A 117 14.87 16.96 18.48
C GLY A 117 15.51 16.05 17.43
N GLU A 118 16.85 16.01 17.32
CA GLU A 118 17.53 15.06 16.44
C GLU A 118 17.36 13.60 16.91
N ILE A 119 17.29 12.67 15.97
CA ILE A 119 17.03 11.25 16.26
C ILE A 119 18.37 10.49 16.31
N TYR A 120 18.59 9.77 17.40
CA TYR A 120 19.69 8.85 17.57
C TYR A 120 19.21 7.41 17.46
N VAL A 121 19.90 6.61 16.65
CA VAL A 121 19.63 5.18 16.49
C VAL A 121 20.92 4.39 16.70
N GLN A 122 20.84 3.32 17.49
CA GLN A 122 21.93 2.37 17.70
C GLN A 122 21.38 0.93 17.70
N LEU A 123 21.89 0.11 16.79
CA LEU A 123 21.68 -1.34 16.82
C LEU A 123 22.47 -1.92 18.01
N GLN A 124 21.82 -2.68 18.88
CA GLN A 124 22.46 -3.27 20.07
C GLN A 124 22.91 -4.72 19.84
N GLU A 125 22.85 -5.19 18.59
CA GLU A 125 23.27 -6.51 18.17
C GLU A 125 23.88 -6.46 16.77
N SER A 126 24.69 -7.48 16.43
CA SER A 126 25.32 -7.56 15.11
C SER A 126 24.30 -7.94 14.04
N VAL A 127 24.28 -7.14 12.97
CA VAL A 127 23.49 -7.41 11.74
C VAL A 127 24.37 -7.75 10.54
N ARG A 128 25.67 -7.99 10.76
CA ARG A 128 26.62 -8.24 9.67
C ARG A 128 26.23 -9.47 8.86
N GLY A 129 26.07 -9.30 7.55
CA GLY A 129 25.68 -10.38 6.65
C GLY A 129 24.24 -10.89 6.82
N CYS A 130 23.44 -10.23 7.66
CA CYS A 130 22.04 -10.58 7.92
C CYS A 130 21.10 -9.96 6.87
N ASP A 131 19.96 -10.60 6.69
CA ASP A 131 18.82 -10.06 5.95
C ASP A 131 17.89 -9.35 6.95
N VAL A 132 17.89 -8.02 6.89
CA VAL A 132 17.26 -7.14 7.88
C VAL A 132 15.93 -6.62 7.35
N PHE A 133 14.88 -6.71 8.17
CA PHE A 133 13.57 -6.14 7.92
C PHE A 133 13.31 -5.02 8.93
N LEU A 134 13.08 -3.81 8.44
CA LEU A 134 12.82 -2.63 9.25
C LEU A 134 11.34 -2.26 9.15
N ILE A 135 10.58 -2.47 10.23
CA ILE A 135 9.15 -2.18 10.29
C ILE A 135 8.98 -0.76 10.81
N GLN A 136 8.63 0.16 9.91
CA GLN A 136 8.40 1.55 10.27
C GLN A 136 7.40 2.21 9.32
N PRO A 137 6.12 2.34 9.71
CA PRO A 137 5.17 3.20 9.03
C PRO A 137 5.63 4.67 9.04
N THR A 138 5.36 5.40 7.96
CA THR A 138 5.63 6.85 7.87
C THR A 138 4.35 7.66 8.11
N CYS A 139 3.60 7.28 9.16
CA CYS A 139 2.38 7.96 9.62
C CYS A 139 2.71 9.20 10.46
N PRO A 140 1.72 10.07 10.79
CA PRO A 140 1.97 11.22 11.67
C PRO A 140 2.59 10.80 13.02
N PRO A 141 3.65 11.48 13.50
CA PRO A 141 4.35 12.62 12.88
C PRO A 141 5.27 12.17 11.72
N ALA A 142 4.93 12.62 10.50
CA ALA A 142 5.35 11.95 9.26
C ALA A 142 6.83 12.15 8.94
N ASN A 143 7.39 13.31 9.27
CA ASN A 143 8.78 13.64 8.96
C ASN A 143 9.74 12.91 9.90
N GLU A 144 9.37 12.87 11.16
CA GLU A 144 10.11 12.26 12.25
C GLU A 144 10.16 10.75 12.03
N ASN A 145 9.02 10.12 11.75
CA ASN A 145 8.95 8.70 11.45
C ASN A 145 9.70 8.33 10.15
N LEU A 146 9.71 9.23 9.15
CA LEU A 146 10.51 9.06 7.94
C LEU A 146 12.00 9.17 8.23
N MET A 147 12.43 10.21 8.95
CA MET A 147 13.83 10.40 9.32
C MET A 147 14.35 9.25 10.17
N GLU A 148 13.55 8.76 11.11
CA GLU A 148 13.88 7.58 11.91
C GLU A 148 14.13 6.35 11.01
N LEU A 149 13.24 6.06 10.05
CA LEU A 149 13.43 4.98 9.08
C LEU A 149 14.74 5.15 8.29
N LEU A 150 15.02 6.35 7.78
CA LEU A 150 16.23 6.62 7.00
C LEU A 150 17.50 6.39 7.83
N ILE A 151 17.51 6.83 9.09
CA ILE A 151 18.63 6.65 10.01
C ILE A 151 18.79 5.16 10.39
N MET A 152 17.69 4.43 10.59
CA MET A 152 17.72 2.98 10.82
C MET A 152 18.32 2.22 9.61
N ILE A 153 17.93 2.59 8.38
CA ILE A 153 18.49 2.01 7.15
C ILE A 153 19.99 2.28 7.08
N ASP A 154 20.42 3.53 7.28
CA ASP A 154 21.84 3.90 7.20
C ASP A 154 22.67 3.17 8.28
N ALA A 155 22.15 3.04 9.51
CA ALA A 155 22.78 2.28 10.59
C ALA A 155 22.98 0.80 10.20
N CYS A 156 21.97 0.15 9.59
CA CYS A 156 22.08 -1.22 9.10
C CYS A 156 23.09 -1.35 7.96
N ARG A 157 23.10 -0.40 7.02
CA ARG A 157 24.03 -0.39 5.88
C ARG A 157 25.47 -0.29 6.36
N ARG A 158 25.76 0.64 7.27
CA ARG A 158 27.10 0.83 7.85
C ARG A 158 27.53 -0.35 8.72
N ALA A 159 26.57 -1.02 9.38
CA ALA A 159 26.80 -2.27 10.11
C ALA A 159 26.97 -3.51 9.19
N SER A 160 27.06 -3.31 7.86
CA SER A 160 27.30 -4.36 6.87
C SER A 160 26.19 -5.43 6.81
N ALA A 161 24.93 -5.01 6.99
CA ALA A 161 23.78 -5.85 6.63
C ALA A 161 23.87 -6.28 5.16
N ARG A 162 23.48 -7.53 4.87
CA ARG A 162 23.52 -8.07 3.51
C ARG A 162 22.41 -7.48 2.65
N ASN A 163 21.19 -7.51 3.19
CA ASN A 163 20.00 -6.93 2.58
C ASN A 163 19.20 -6.16 3.63
N ILE A 164 18.64 -5.03 3.24
CA ILE A 164 17.79 -4.17 4.07
C ILE A 164 16.46 -4.02 3.35
N THR A 165 15.40 -4.59 3.93
CA THR A 165 14.03 -4.45 3.44
C THR A 165 13.29 -3.46 4.33
N ALA A 166 12.86 -2.34 3.76
CA ALA A 166 12.01 -1.38 4.46
C ALA A 166 10.55 -1.84 4.37
N VAL A 167 9.98 -2.22 5.51
CA VAL A 167 8.57 -2.60 5.64
C VAL A 167 7.80 -1.36 6.09
N ILE A 168 7.02 -0.79 5.17
CA ILE A 168 6.32 0.50 5.33
C ILE A 168 4.81 0.25 5.18
N PRO A 169 4.11 -0.23 6.24
CA PRO A 169 2.68 -0.53 6.18
C PRO A 169 1.82 0.67 5.74
N TYR A 170 2.23 1.88 6.11
CA TYR A 170 1.64 3.12 5.63
C TYR A 170 2.72 4.00 5.01
N PHE A 171 2.64 4.21 3.69
CA PHE A 171 3.54 5.08 2.96
C PHE A 171 3.04 6.54 3.03
N GLY A 172 3.69 7.34 3.88
CA GLY A 172 3.52 8.78 3.98
C GLY A 172 3.83 9.48 2.67
N TYR A 173 3.36 10.71 2.50
CA TYR A 173 3.50 11.49 1.27
C TYR A 173 2.87 10.89 -0.01
N ALA A 174 2.29 9.69 0.05
CA ALA A 174 1.74 8.97 -1.10
C ALA A 174 0.63 9.71 -1.88
N ARG A 175 0.00 10.72 -1.28
CA ARG A 175 -1.02 11.56 -1.95
C ARG A 175 -0.43 12.64 -2.86
N ALA A 176 0.86 12.96 -2.70
CA ALA A 176 1.59 13.91 -3.52
C ALA A 176 2.43 13.15 -4.57
N ASP A 177 1.75 12.36 -5.39
CA ASP A 177 2.30 11.44 -6.41
C ASP A 177 2.32 12.06 -7.82
N ARG A 178 1.64 13.18 -8.03
CA ARG A 178 1.67 13.91 -9.30
C ARG A 178 1.55 15.41 -9.08
N LYS A 179 1.93 16.17 -10.11
CA LYS A 179 1.68 17.60 -10.18
C LYS A 179 0.25 17.82 -10.68
N THR A 180 -0.60 18.38 -9.84
CA THR A 180 -1.93 18.86 -10.22
C THR A 180 -1.85 20.27 -10.79
N GLN A 181 -0.91 21.07 -10.31
CA GLN A 181 -0.60 22.41 -10.81
C GLN A 181 0.88 22.58 -11.16
N GLY A 182 1.20 23.66 -11.88
CA GLY A 182 2.57 24.05 -12.14
C GLY A 182 3.33 24.30 -10.83
N ARG A 183 4.63 23.96 -10.81
CA ARG A 183 5.56 24.21 -9.68
C ARG A 183 5.25 23.46 -8.36
N GLU A 184 4.45 22.40 -8.41
CA GLU A 184 4.30 21.47 -7.28
C GLU A 184 5.42 20.43 -7.21
N SER A 185 5.69 19.93 -6.00
CA SER A 185 6.59 18.80 -5.76
C SER A 185 5.88 17.47 -5.97
N ILE A 186 6.65 16.44 -6.31
CA ILE A 186 6.19 15.04 -6.28
C ILE A 186 6.83 14.40 -5.05
N ALA A 187 6.28 14.71 -3.87
CA ALA A 187 6.89 14.33 -2.60
C ALA A 187 6.97 12.80 -2.43
N ALA A 188 6.02 12.04 -2.98
CA ALA A 188 6.08 10.58 -2.98
C ALA A 188 7.35 10.05 -3.68
N LYS A 189 7.76 10.63 -4.82
CA LYS A 189 9.00 10.26 -5.52
C LYS A 189 10.24 10.74 -4.77
N LEU A 190 10.20 11.93 -4.15
CA LEU A 190 11.29 12.40 -3.29
C LEU A 190 11.54 11.42 -2.15
N VAL A 191 10.50 11.00 -1.44
CA VAL A 191 10.59 10.05 -0.32
C VAL A 191 11.11 8.69 -0.80
N ALA A 192 10.63 8.20 -1.96
CA ALA A 192 11.13 6.96 -2.55
C ALA A 192 12.63 7.03 -2.86
N ASN A 193 13.11 8.16 -3.40
CA ASN A 193 14.54 8.40 -3.63
C ASN A 193 15.33 8.38 -2.32
N LEU A 194 14.85 9.08 -1.28
CA LEU A 194 15.55 9.13 0.01
C LEU A 194 15.70 7.72 0.63
N ILE A 195 14.64 6.90 0.60
CA ILE A 195 14.68 5.52 1.10
C ILE A 195 15.68 4.67 0.31
N THR A 196 15.69 4.83 -1.01
CA THR A 196 16.60 4.10 -1.91
C THR A 196 18.06 4.51 -1.64
N GLU A 197 18.34 5.82 -1.58
CA GLU A 197 19.68 6.37 -1.35
C GLU A 197 20.23 6.11 0.06
N ALA A 198 19.35 6.06 1.07
CA ALA A 198 19.74 5.64 2.42
C ALA A 198 20.30 4.22 2.42
N GLY A 199 19.89 3.37 1.46
CA GLY A 199 20.45 2.05 1.24
C GLY A 199 19.46 0.90 1.38
N ALA A 200 18.14 1.15 1.28
CA ALA A 200 17.19 0.06 1.20
C ALA A 200 17.39 -0.76 -0.09
N ASN A 201 17.34 -2.09 0.02
CA ASN A 201 17.44 -2.98 -1.14
C ASN A 201 16.07 -3.38 -1.69
N ARG A 202 15.03 -3.27 -0.85
CA ARG A 202 13.65 -3.65 -1.16
C ARG A 202 12.69 -2.85 -0.29
N VAL A 203 11.49 -2.59 -0.81
CA VAL A 203 10.39 -1.99 -0.04
C VAL A 203 9.19 -2.93 -0.03
N LEU A 204 8.57 -3.10 1.12
CA LEU A 204 7.27 -3.74 1.26
C LEU A 204 6.28 -2.67 1.74
N ALA A 205 5.24 -2.42 0.96
CA ALA A 205 4.21 -1.43 1.31
C ALA A 205 2.81 -2.03 1.22
N CYS A 206 1.91 -1.58 2.09
CA CYS A 206 0.51 -2.01 2.08
C CYS A 206 -0.38 -0.92 1.47
N ASP A 207 -1.24 -1.33 0.53
CA ASP A 207 -2.26 -0.48 -0.12
C ASP A 207 -1.76 0.94 -0.43
N LEU A 208 -0.82 1.08 -1.37
CA LEU A 208 -0.33 2.37 -1.85
C LEU A 208 -1.48 3.26 -2.34
N HIS A 209 -1.32 4.59 -2.21
CA HIS A 209 -2.35 5.54 -2.66
C HIS A 209 -2.65 5.36 -4.15
N SER A 210 -1.59 5.31 -4.95
CA SER A 210 -1.60 4.98 -6.37
C SER A 210 -0.69 3.78 -6.62
N GLY A 211 -1.13 2.84 -7.46
CA GLY A 211 -0.28 1.71 -7.87
C GLY A 211 0.96 2.16 -8.67
N GLN A 212 0.91 3.34 -9.29
CA GLN A 212 2.04 3.91 -10.01
C GLN A 212 3.21 4.27 -9.09
N SER A 213 2.96 4.47 -7.79
CA SER A 213 4.03 4.80 -6.83
C SER A 213 5.09 3.70 -6.69
N MET A 214 4.78 2.45 -7.09
CA MET A 214 5.78 1.39 -7.18
C MET A 214 6.91 1.76 -8.16
N GLY A 215 6.58 2.44 -9.26
CA GLY A 215 7.56 2.88 -10.25
C GLY A 215 8.41 4.08 -9.82
N TYR A 216 8.22 4.60 -8.59
CA TYR A 216 9.11 5.62 -8.04
C TYR A 216 10.37 5.04 -7.42
N PHE A 217 10.37 3.76 -7.07
CA PHE A 217 11.54 3.11 -6.51
C PHE A 217 12.36 2.47 -7.63
N ASP A 218 13.67 2.69 -7.58
CA ASP A 218 14.62 2.03 -8.48
C ASP A 218 15.03 0.63 -7.95
N ILE A 219 14.38 0.20 -6.86
CA ILE A 219 14.52 -1.09 -6.17
C ILE A 219 13.19 -1.86 -6.17
N PRO A 220 13.20 -3.20 -5.99
CA PRO A 220 11.97 -3.99 -5.94
C PRO A 220 10.99 -3.52 -4.86
N VAL A 221 9.72 -3.41 -5.22
CA VAL A 221 8.61 -3.06 -4.33
C VAL A 221 7.58 -4.18 -4.30
N ASP A 222 7.36 -4.74 -3.11
CA ASP A 222 6.28 -5.68 -2.85
C ASP A 222 5.06 -4.92 -2.33
N HIS A 223 4.04 -4.79 -3.18
CA HIS A 223 2.79 -4.12 -2.85
C HIS A 223 1.74 -5.14 -2.36
N VAL A 224 1.51 -5.14 -1.05
CA VAL A 224 0.54 -6.01 -0.39
C VAL A 224 -0.82 -5.33 -0.34
N TYR A 225 -1.89 -6.08 -0.57
CA TYR A 225 -3.26 -5.58 -0.50
C TYR A 225 -3.92 -6.06 0.79
N GLY A 226 -4.49 -5.15 1.58
CA GLY A 226 -5.30 -5.48 2.76
C GLY A 226 -6.71 -5.97 2.42
N GLN A 227 -7.09 -5.91 1.13
CA GLN A 227 -8.41 -6.31 0.66
C GLN A 227 -8.85 -7.72 1.13
N PRO A 228 -8.03 -8.78 1.06
CA PRO A 228 -8.44 -10.12 1.50
C PRO A 228 -8.85 -10.14 2.98
N ALA A 229 -8.05 -9.55 3.87
CA ALA A 229 -8.35 -9.50 5.30
C ALA A 229 -9.68 -8.76 5.59
N ILE A 230 -9.96 -7.68 4.85
CA ILE A 230 -11.22 -6.94 4.99
C ILE A 230 -12.41 -7.78 4.49
N LEU A 231 -12.24 -8.51 3.39
CA LEU A 231 -13.30 -9.38 2.86
C LEU A 231 -13.61 -10.54 3.80
N ASP A 232 -12.58 -11.17 4.38
CA ASP A 232 -12.75 -12.24 5.36
C ASP A 232 -13.50 -11.73 6.60
N TYR A 233 -13.14 -10.53 7.07
CA TYR A 233 -13.87 -9.87 8.15
C TYR A 233 -15.34 -9.62 7.79
N LEU A 234 -15.62 -9.07 6.61
CA LEU A 234 -17.00 -8.80 6.16
C LEU A 234 -17.81 -10.09 6.01
N ALA A 235 -17.20 -11.16 5.50
CA ALA A 235 -17.82 -12.47 5.40
C ALA A 235 -18.20 -13.02 6.78
N SER A 236 -17.35 -12.79 7.80
CA SER A 236 -17.65 -13.20 9.18
C SER A 236 -18.88 -12.51 9.79
N LYS A 237 -19.26 -11.33 9.28
CA LYS A 237 -20.39 -10.54 9.78
C LYS A 237 -21.77 -11.02 9.30
N THR A 238 -21.82 -12.08 8.48
CA THR A 238 -23.06 -12.70 7.99
C THR A 238 -24.06 -11.66 7.44
N ILE A 239 -23.57 -10.76 6.59
CA ILE A 239 -24.39 -9.74 5.94
C ILE A 239 -25.02 -10.38 4.69
N CYS A 240 -26.35 -10.31 4.56
CA CYS A 240 -27.05 -10.77 3.37
C CYS A 240 -26.56 -9.98 2.14
N SER A 241 -26.20 -10.68 1.05
CA SER A 241 -25.70 -10.02 -0.16
C SER A 241 -26.70 -9.04 -0.79
N ASN A 242 -28.00 -9.20 -0.53
CA ASN A 242 -29.05 -8.31 -1.01
C ASN A 242 -29.14 -6.98 -0.24
N ASP A 243 -28.56 -6.91 0.96
CA ASP A 243 -28.62 -5.73 1.84
C ASP A 243 -27.31 -4.93 1.83
N LEU A 244 -26.40 -5.28 0.91
CA LEU A 244 -25.05 -4.74 0.84
C LEU A 244 -24.89 -3.85 -0.40
N VAL A 245 -24.42 -2.63 -0.19
CA VAL A 245 -23.98 -1.72 -1.26
C VAL A 245 -22.56 -1.29 -0.95
N VAL A 246 -21.67 -1.40 -1.94
CA VAL A 246 -20.30 -0.89 -1.82
C VAL A 246 -20.28 0.56 -2.27
N VAL A 247 -19.76 1.46 -1.43
CA VAL A 247 -19.74 2.89 -1.73
C VAL A 247 -18.31 3.38 -1.94
N SER A 248 -18.07 4.01 -3.10
CA SER A 248 -16.86 4.81 -3.32
C SER A 248 -17.08 6.23 -2.81
N PRO A 249 -16.27 6.72 -1.87
CA PRO A 249 -16.44 8.04 -1.26
C PRO A 249 -16.00 9.21 -2.17
N ASP A 250 -15.27 8.89 -3.24
CA ASP A 250 -14.83 9.83 -4.27
C ASP A 250 -14.64 9.08 -5.59
N VAL A 251 -14.39 9.83 -6.66
CA VAL A 251 -14.14 9.27 -8.01
C VAL A 251 -12.82 8.48 -8.05
N GLY A 252 -11.81 8.87 -7.26
CA GLY A 252 -10.51 8.19 -7.24
C GLY A 252 -10.56 6.78 -6.66
N GLY A 253 -11.50 6.51 -5.75
CA GLY A 253 -11.71 5.22 -5.12
C GLY A 253 -12.53 4.22 -5.93
N VAL A 254 -13.14 4.62 -7.05
CA VAL A 254 -14.16 3.82 -7.77
C VAL A 254 -13.60 2.48 -8.22
N ALA A 255 -12.38 2.45 -8.75
CA ALA A 255 -11.74 1.21 -9.18
C ALA A 255 -11.57 0.22 -8.00
N ARG A 256 -11.20 0.72 -6.82
CA ARG A 256 -11.06 -0.10 -5.61
C ARG A 256 -12.41 -0.59 -5.10
N ALA A 257 -13.39 0.31 -5.01
CA ALA A 257 -14.76 -0.04 -4.59
C ALA A 257 -15.37 -1.10 -5.52
N ARG A 258 -15.19 -0.96 -6.83
CA ARG A 258 -15.61 -1.97 -7.82
C ARG A 258 -14.90 -3.32 -7.62
N ALA A 259 -13.61 -3.32 -7.30
CA ALA A 259 -12.88 -4.55 -7.01
C ALA A 259 -13.39 -5.25 -5.73
N PHE A 260 -13.86 -4.50 -4.73
CA PHE A 260 -14.55 -5.05 -3.56
C PHE A 260 -15.93 -5.59 -3.93
N ALA A 261 -16.75 -4.82 -4.64
CA ALA A 261 -18.08 -5.21 -5.08
C ALA A 261 -18.08 -6.54 -5.84
N LYS A 262 -17.15 -6.71 -6.77
CA LYS A 262 -17.01 -7.96 -7.54
C LYS A 262 -16.74 -9.20 -6.66
N LYS A 263 -15.97 -9.04 -5.58
CA LYS A 263 -15.68 -10.13 -4.63
C LYS A 263 -16.82 -10.36 -3.63
N LEU A 264 -17.72 -9.39 -3.48
CA LEU A 264 -18.89 -9.44 -2.60
C LEU A 264 -20.15 -9.75 -3.43
N SER A 265 -20.12 -10.84 -4.19
CA SER A 265 -21.29 -11.31 -4.97
C SER A 265 -21.79 -10.34 -6.04
N ASP A 266 -20.87 -9.58 -6.67
CA ASP A 266 -21.22 -8.49 -7.59
C ASP A 266 -22.22 -7.48 -6.97
N ALA A 267 -21.99 -7.11 -5.70
CA ALA A 267 -22.81 -6.15 -4.96
C ALA A 267 -22.95 -4.81 -5.72
N PRO A 268 -24.10 -4.13 -5.61
CA PRO A 268 -24.29 -2.81 -6.20
C PRO A 268 -23.21 -1.80 -5.76
N LEU A 269 -22.83 -0.91 -6.68
CA LEU A 269 -21.81 0.12 -6.46
C LEU A 269 -22.46 1.50 -6.45
N ALA A 270 -22.22 2.26 -5.38
CA ALA A 270 -22.55 3.67 -5.31
C ALA A 270 -21.29 4.54 -5.38
N ILE A 271 -21.37 5.70 -6.04
CA ILE A 271 -20.25 6.63 -6.18
C ILE A 271 -20.68 8.01 -5.71
N VAL A 272 -19.85 8.61 -4.86
CA VAL A 272 -19.98 9.98 -4.38
C VAL A 272 -19.13 10.89 -5.28
N ASP A 273 -19.76 11.70 -6.12
CA ASP A 273 -19.08 12.77 -6.85
C ASP A 273 -19.10 14.06 -6.01
N LYS A 274 -17.94 14.43 -5.45
CA LYS A 274 -17.76 15.64 -4.65
C LYS A 274 -17.05 16.71 -5.47
N ARG A 275 -17.77 17.76 -5.86
CA ARG A 275 -17.19 18.95 -6.49
C ARG A 275 -16.65 19.92 -5.43
N ARG A 276 -15.38 20.32 -5.54
CA ARG A 276 -14.74 21.33 -4.67
C ARG A 276 -14.32 22.53 -5.52
N HIS A 277 -14.54 23.75 -5.06
CA HIS A 277 -13.99 24.94 -5.72
C HIS A 277 -12.57 25.30 -5.23
N ARG A 278 -12.10 24.74 -4.09
CA ARG A 278 -10.74 24.94 -3.54
C ARG A 278 -10.16 23.70 -2.83
N HIS A 279 -8.83 23.64 -2.72
CA HIS A 279 -8.09 22.61 -1.97
C HIS A 279 -8.00 22.98 -0.49
N ASN A 280 -8.35 22.02 0.39
CA ASN A 280 -8.14 21.99 1.84
C ASN A 280 -8.96 22.89 2.80
N ASP A 281 -9.97 23.62 2.35
CA ASP A 281 -10.93 24.22 3.29
C ASP A 281 -11.91 23.15 3.78
N ALA A 282 -11.76 22.73 5.04
CA ALA A 282 -12.66 21.78 5.71
C ALA A 282 -14.01 22.42 6.08
N GLU A 283 -14.10 23.74 5.99
CA GLU A 283 -15.31 24.49 6.32
C GLU A 283 -15.97 25.00 5.03
N GLU A 284 -17.21 24.53 4.87
CA GLU A 284 -18.27 25.24 4.18
C GLU A 284 -18.02 25.60 2.70
N GLN A 285 -18.14 24.60 1.84
CA GLN A 285 -18.68 24.83 0.50
C GLN A 285 -19.83 23.88 0.28
N LEU A 286 -20.98 24.43 -0.12
CA LEU A 286 -22.20 23.73 -0.53
C LEU A 286 -21.84 22.60 -1.51
N GLN A 287 -21.58 21.42 -0.96
CA GLN A 287 -21.23 20.23 -1.73
C GLN A 287 -22.51 19.75 -2.41
N LYS A 288 -22.64 20.06 -3.70
CA LYS A 288 -23.46 19.21 -4.57
C LYS A 288 -22.75 17.86 -4.64
N VAL A 289 -23.13 16.95 -3.73
CA VAL A 289 -22.79 15.54 -3.84
C VAL A 289 -23.80 14.92 -4.78
N GLN A 290 -23.33 14.40 -5.90
CA GLN A 290 -24.15 13.60 -6.78
C GLN A 290 -23.84 12.13 -6.50
N LEU A 291 -24.89 11.37 -6.16
CA LEU A 291 -24.81 9.93 -5.93
C LEU A 291 -25.22 9.22 -7.21
N TYR A 292 -24.30 8.45 -7.75
CA TYR A 292 -24.56 7.56 -8.87
C TYR A 292 -24.73 6.15 -8.30
N TYR A 293 -25.87 5.53 -8.59
CA TYR A 293 -26.15 4.14 -8.22
C TYR A 293 -26.09 3.29 -9.48
N ILE A 294 -25.19 2.31 -9.49
CA ILE A 294 -25.03 1.37 -10.59
C ILE A 294 -25.61 0.04 -10.13
N GLU A 295 -26.83 -0.24 -10.57
CA GLU A 295 -27.50 -1.51 -10.38
C GLU A 295 -27.40 -2.28 -11.69
N ARG A 296 -26.74 -3.45 -11.68
CA ARG A 296 -26.62 -4.40 -12.81
C ARG A 296 -26.82 -3.77 -14.20
N GLU A 297 -25.77 -3.10 -14.69
CA GLU A 297 -25.71 -2.51 -16.05
C GLU A 297 -26.73 -1.40 -16.38
N GLN A 298 -27.41 -0.79 -15.39
CA GLN A 298 -28.21 0.43 -15.61
C GLN A 298 -27.74 1.60 -14.74
N GLU A 299 -27.49 2.73 -15.40
CA GLU A 299 -27.10 4.00 -14.77
C GLU A 299 -28.36 4.78 -14.38
N LYS A 300 -28.58 4.99 -13.07
CA LYS A 300 -29.63 5.89 -12.56
C LYS A 300 -28.98 7.02 -11.77
N SER A 301 -29.29 8.27 -12.13
CA SER A 301 -28.82 9.46 -11.42
C SER A 301 -29.92 9.97 -10.47
N MET A 302 -29.57 10.28 -9.23
CA MET A 302 -30.50 10.88 -8.25
C MET A 302 -29.82 12.04 -7.53
N LEU A 303 -30.48 13.20 -7.49
CA LEU A 303 -30.02 14.38 -6.76
C LEU A 303 -30.59 14.33 -5.34
N ALA A 304 -29.77 13.95 -4.35
CA ALA A 304 -30.14 14.05 -2.93
C ALA A 304 -28.91 14.42 -2.10
N ALA A 305 -29.11 15.23 -1.04
CA ALA A 305 -28.05 15.57 -0.10
C ALA A 305 -27.44 14.28 0.51
N PRO A 306 -26.11 14.20 0.67
CA PRO A 306 -25.42 12.94 1.01
C PRO A 306 -25.87 12.35 2.35
N MET A 307 -26.21 13.20 3.32
CA MET A 307 -26.77 12.79 4.62
C MET A 307 -28.20 12.23 4.47
N LEU A 308 -28.99 12.76 3.53
CA LEU A 308 -30.37 12.33 3.30
C LEU A 308 -30.43 10.96 2.61
N PHE A 309 -29.47 10.66 1.71
CA PHE A 309 -29.42 9.35 1.02
C PHE A 309 -28.87 8.24 1.90
N LEU A 310 -27.89 8.52 2.77
CA LEU A 310 -27.45 7.57 3.79
C LEU A 310 -28.56 7.24 4.78
N ALA A 311 -29.29 8.27 5.24
CA ALA A 311 -30.49 8.09 6.05
C ALA A 311 -31.62 7.37 5.27
N LEU A 312 -31.70 7.53 3.94
CA LEU A 312 -32.65 6.81 3.07
C LEU A 312 -32.28 5.34 2.88
N LEU A 313 -30.99 5.03 2.73
CA LEU A 313 -30.49 3.65 2.65
C LEU A 313 -30.68 2.94 3.99
N GLN A 314 -30.32 3.59 5.11
CA GLN A 314 -30.55 3.06 6.44
C GLN A 314 -32.06 2.95 6.77
N SER A 315 -32.90 3.92 6.39
CA SER A 315 -34.36 3.84 6.61
C SER A 315 -35.07 2.84 5.70
N ARG A 316 -34.45 2.44 4.58
CA ARG A 316 -34.89 1.32 3.74
C ARG A 316 -34.27 -0.03 4.15
N GLY A 317 -33.53 -0.08 5.26
CA GLY A 317 -32.97 -1.31 5.85
C GLY A 317 -31.62 -1.77 5.30
N TYR A 318 -30.97 -0.99 4.43
CA TYR A 318 -29.66 -1.34 3.88
C TYR A 318 -28.52 -1.05 4.87
N ARG A 319 -27.56 -1.99 4.95
CA ARG A 319 -26.33 -1.80 5.73
C ARG A 319 -25.25 -1.19 4.83
N VAL A 320 -24.76 0.00 5.19
CA VAL A 320 -23.82 0.76 4.35
C VAL A 320 -22.38 0.50 4.78
N ALA A 321 -21.56 -0.08 3.90
CA ALA A 321 -20.13 -0.23 4.13
C ALA A 321 -19.35 0.95 3.52
N TYR A 322 -18.75 1.78 4.37
CA TYR A 322 -17.98 2.95 3.96
C TYR A 322 -16.50 2.60 3.71
N PHE A 323 -16.02 2.81 2.50
CA PHE A 323 -14.61 2.58 2.15
C PHE A 323 -13.86 3.90 1.96
N LYS A 324 -13.58 4.62 3.04
CA LYS A 324 -12.77 5.85 3.01
C LYS A 324 -11.31 5.55 3.31
N LYS A 325 -10.41 5.87 2.37
CA LYS A 325 -8.96 5.85 2.61
C LYS A 325 -8.53 7.15 3.30
N LEU A 326 -9.01 7.40 4.51
CA LEU A 326 -8.39 8.35 5.43
C LEU A 326 -7.45 7.59 6.35
N SER A 327 -6.40 8.27 6.81
CA SER A 327 -5.44 7.72 7.77
C SER A 327 -6.14 6.92 8.87
N SER A 328 -5.71 5.67 9.02
CA SER A 328 -5.86 4.85 10.23
C SER A 328 -7.25 4.42 10.72
N GLN A 329 -8.37 4.68 10.03
CA GLN A 329 -9.68 4.17 10.48
C GLN A 329 -10.60 3.72 9.33
N ILE A 330 -11.00 2.44 9.37
CA ILE A 330 -12.20 1.94 8.69
C ILE A 330 -13.36 2.21 9.65
N LEU A 331 -14.20 3.20 9.35
CA LEU A 331 -15.37 3.52 10.16
C LEU A 331 -16.54 2.66 9.68
N PHE A 332 -16.92 1.66 10.48
CA PHE A 332 -18.21 0.98 10.33
C PHE A 332 -19.25 1.79 11.12
N GLN A 333 -20.08 2.56 10.43
CA GLN A 333 -21.28 3.13 11.03
C GLN A 333 -22.39 2.07 10.91
N TYR A 334 -22.80 1.52 12.05
CA TYR A 334 -23.96 0.65 12.16
C TYR A 334 -25.23 1.49 12.21
#